data_AF-C5C1W8-F1
#
_entry.id   AF-C5C1W8-F1
#
_cell.length_a   1.000
_cell.length_b   1.000
_cell.length_c   1.000
_cell.angle_alpha   90.00
_cell.angle_beta   90.00
_cell.angle_gamma   90.00
#
_symmetry.space_group_name_H-M   'P 1'
#
loop_
_entity.id
_entity.type
_entity.pdbx_description
1 polymer ?
#
loop_
_entity_poly.entity_id
_entity_poly.type
_entity_poly.pdbx_seq_one_letter_code
_entity_poly.pdbx_strand_id
1 'polypeptide(L)'
;MSDDVPGPVALALRPFGYLLVAGVWAAIGCVVLALGPGLLVVVALAGTTGLGEVIPALEIGQTFPAPANPAEWIGFGAALVLLVPLLTLVWGPVVLWVLPCASWPLAALSLMYAGRALRPGYARERLSRTTNEGGVAMSLQPVRATRTTALLMRFYACGWRPDGAMVSPMLLAGLAWVLAWVVLAQDVPAGVRAALAVVAGACVAASVVLGRRAWVRRFGPTGTTMSELTPSQRRRRLRELRRRRDRRRTDET
;
A
#
# COMPACT_ATOMS: atom_id res chain seq x y z
N MET A 1 22.11 22.25 18.27
CA MET A 1 22.18 20.86 17.79
C MET A 1 23.45 20.79 16.98
N SER A 2 24.52 20.23 17.56
CA SER A 2 25.85 20.21 16.94
C SER A 2 25.79 19.51 15.59
N ASP A 3 26.21 20.20 14.54
CA ASP A 3 26.45 19.62 13.22
C ASP A 3 27.76 18.82 13.30
N ASP A 4 27.70 17.66 13.96
CA ASP A 4 28.79 16.71 13.91
C ASP A 4 28.90 16.22 12.46
N VAL A 5 29.94 16.71 11.78
CA VAL A 5 30.29 16.29 10.42
C VAL A 5 30.53 14.78 10.48
N PRO A 6 29.80 13.97 9.69
CA PRO A 6 29.97 12.53 9.71
C PRO A 6 31.42 12.15 9.42
N GLY A 7 32.01 11.32 10.27
CA GLY A 7 33.36 10.79 10.04
C GLY A 7 33.47 9.99 8.74
N PRO A 8 34.68 9.79 8.20
CA PRO A 8 34.90 9.13 6.91
C PRO A 8 34.34 7.70 6.85
N VAL A 9 34.43 6.95 7.96
CA VAL A 9 33.87 5.60 8.09
C VAL A 9 32.34 5.63 7.98
N ALA A 10 31.68 6.59 8.63
CA ALA A 10 30.22 6.74 8.57
C ALA A 10 29.76 7.07 7.15
N LEU A 11 30.52 7.87 6.40
CA LEU A 11 30.24 8.15 4.99
C LEU A 11 30.40 6.92 4.11
N ALA A 12 31.45 6.11 4.33
CA ALA A 12 31.69 4.88 3.57
C ALA A 12 30.62 3.79 3.84
N LEU A 13 30.16 3.68 5.08
CA LEU A 13 29.13 2.69 5.48
C LEU A 13 27.70 3.12 5.16
N ARG A 14 27.48 4.41 4.90
CA ARG A 14 26.16 4.97 4.58
C ARG A 14 25.37 4.22 3.50
N PRO A 15 25.93 3.92 2.31
CA PRO A 15 25.20 3.16 1.29
C PRO A 15 24.79 1.77 1.78
N PHE A 16 25.64 1.08 2.55
CA PHE A 16 25.35 -0.25 3.10
C PHE A 16 24.19 -0.22 4.09
N GLY A 17 24.12 0.78 4.96
CA GLY A 17 22.98 0.96 5.86
C GLY A 17 21.66 1.09 5.09
N TYR A 18 21.64 1.88 4.02
CA TYR A 18 20.45 2.00 3.16
C TYR A 18 20.15 0.73 2.37
N LEU A 19 21.16 -0.01 1.90
CA LEU A 19 20.96 -1.29 1.21
C LEU A 19 20.37 -2.36 2.13
N LEU A 20 20.83 -2.43 3.39
CA LEU A 20 20.27 -3.35 4.37
C LEU A 20 18.79 -3.04 4.63
N VAL A 21 18.45 -1.76 4.85
CA VAL A 21 17.06 -1.34 5.03
C VAL A 21 16.23 -1.62 3.78
N ALA A 22 16.78 -1.39 2.59
CA ALA A 22 16.12 -1.74 1.32
C ALA A 22 15.84 -3.25 1.23
N GLY A 23 16.82 -4.08 1.60
CA GLY A 23 16.71 -5.54 1.61
C GLY A 23 15.63 -6.04 2.57
N VAL A 24 15.58 -5.51 3.80
CA VAL A 24 14.53 -5.87 4.78
C VAL A 24 13.14 -5.53 4.25
N TRP A 25 12.94 -4.31 3.75
CA TRP A 25 11.63 -3.90 3.23
C TRP A 25 11.25 -4.61 1.93
N ALA A 26 12.24 -4.92 1.07
CA ALA A 26 12.01 -5.73 -0.12
C ALA A 26 11.60 -7.16 0.26
N ALA A 27 12.25 -7.78 1.25
CA ALA A 27 11.88 -9.10 1.74
C ALA A 27 10.45 -9.13 2.30
N ILE A 28 10.07 -8.14 3.12
CA ILE A 28 8.70 -7.97 3.61
C ILE A 28 7.72 -7.81 2.43
N GLY A 29 8.07 -6.97 1.45
CA GLY A 29 7.26 -6.80 0.23
C GLY A 29 7.10 -8.10 -0.56
N CYS A 30 8.16 -8.88 -0.72
CA CYS A 30 8.13 -10.19 -1.37
C CYS A 30 7.24 -11.18 -0.61
N VAL A 31 7.31 -11.22 0.73
CA VAL A 31 6.41 -12.06 1.55
C VAL A 31 4.95 -11.65 1.34
N VAL A 32 4.65 -10.36 1.35
CA VAL A 32 3.29 -9.85 1.13
C VAL A 32 2.78 -10.22 -0.28
N LEU A 33 3.62 -10.08 -1.30
CA LEU A 33 3.28 -10.49 -2.67
C LEU A 33 3.14 -12.01 -2.81
N ALA A 34 3.97 -12.78 -2.12
CA ALA A 34 3.89 -14.24 -2.09
C ALA A 34 2.58 -14.71 -1.44
N LEU A 35 2.20 -14.11 -0.30
CA LEU A 35 0.98 -14.46 0.42
C LEU A 35 -0.29 -14.06 -0.35
N GLY A 36 -0.30 -12.88 -1.00
CA GLY A 36 -1.47 -12.41 -1.75
C GLY A 36 -1.62 -13.08 -3.12
N PRO A 37 -1.11 -12.46 -4.19
CA PRO A 37 -1.21 -13.02 -5.54
C PRO A 37 -0.34 -14.28 -5.75
N GLY A 38 0.80 -14.40 -5.06
CA GLY A 38 1.71 -15.54 -5.24
C GLY A 38 1.07 -16.88 -4.88
N LEU A 39 0.28 -16.91 -3.80
CA LEU A 39 -0.43 -18.09 -3.36
C LEU A 39 -1.44 -18.57 -4.42
N LEU A 40 -2.19 -17.63 -5.03
CA LEU A 40 -3.10 -17.94 -6.14
C LEU A 40 -2.36 -18.49 -7.36
N VAL A 41 -1.18 -17.96 -7.69
CA VAL A 41 -0.36 -18.46 -8.79
C VAL A 41 0.12 -19.89 -8.53
N VAL A 42 0.63 -20.16 -7.32
CA VAL A 42 1.08 -21.51 -6.94
C VAL A 42 -0.05 -22.52 -7.06
N VAL A 43 -1.24 -22.17 -6.55
CA VAL A 43 -2.43 -23.02 -6.63
C VAL A 43 -2.88 -23.24 -8.08
N ALA A 44 -2.91 -22.18 -8.89
CA ALA A 44 -3.25 -22.28 -10.30
C ALA A 44 -2.28 -23.18 -11.09
N LEU A 45 -0.99 -23.17 -10.75
CA LEU A 45 0.03 -24.01 -11.37
C LEU A 45 -0.01 -25.46 -10.87
N ALA A 46 -0.36 -25.68 -9.61
CA ALA A 46 -0.50 -27.02 -9.04
C ALA A 46 -1.67 -27.78 -9.66
N GLY A 47 -2.78 -27.09 -9.97
CA GLY A 47 -3.90 -27.65 -10.74
C GLY A 47 -4.73 -28.72 -10.03
N THR A 48 -4.45 -29.01 -8.75
CA THR A 48 -5.06 -30.13 -8.00
C THR A 48 -6.05 -29.71 -6.92
N THR A 49 -6.28 -28.43 -6.66
CA THR A 49 -7.06 -28.00 -5.49
C THR A 49 -8.55 -28.17 -5.68
N GLY A 50 -9.20 -28.94 -4.80
CA GLY A 50 -10.65 -28.89 -4.56
C GLY A 50 -11.01 -27.85 -3.47
N LEU A 51 -12.26 -27.39 -3.40
CA LEU A 51 -12.72 -26.45 -2.35
C LEU A 51 -12.42 -26.96 -0.93
N GLY A 52 -12.49 -28.28 -0.71
CA GLY A 52 -12.17 -28.94 0.55
C GLY A 52 -10.69 -28.90 0.93
N GLU A 53 -9.78 -28.61 0.00
CA GLU A 53 -8.33 -28.47 0.22
C GLU A 53 -7.89 -27.00 0.34
N VAL A 54 -8.67 -26.10 -0.25
CA VAL A 54 -8.49 -24.63 -0.19
C VAL A 54 -8.65 -24.11 1.25
N ILE A 55 -9.58 -24.67 2.02
CA ILE A 55 -9.86 -24.25 3.40
C ILE A 55 -8.76 -24.73 4.38
N PRO A 56 -8.28 -25.99 4.33
CA PRO A 56 -7.10 -26.45 5.07
C PRO A 56 -5.80 -25.71 4.71
N ALA A 57 -5.61 -25.32 3.45
CA ALA A 57 -4.41 -24.61 3.00
C ALA A 57 -4.24 -23.22 3.65
N LEU A 58 -5.29 -22.67 4.25
CA LEU A 58 -5.23 -21.42 5.03
C LEU A 58 -4.84 -21.65 6.50
N GLU A 59 -4.62 -22.89 6.95
CA GLU A 59 -4.27 -23.28 8.33
C GLU A 59 -5.16 -22.66 9.43
N ILE A 60 -6.36 -22.19 9.07
CA ILE A 60 -7.36 -21.74 10.04
C ILE A 60 -8.07 -22.99 10.59
N GLY A 61 -7.37 -23.72 11.46
CA GLY A 61 -7.93 -24.68 12.43
C GLY A 61 -8.94 -25.69 11.90
N GLN A 62 -8.45 -26.92 11.70
CA GLN A 62 -9.20 -28.16 11.44
C GLN A 62 -9.78 -28.28 10.03
N THR A 63 -9.44 -29.40 9.38
CA THR A 63 -10.12 -29.91 8.19
C THR A 63 -11.61 -29.91 8.47
N PHE A 64 -12.39 -29.01 7.84
CA PHE A 64 -13.83 -29.07 7.95
C PHE A 64 -14.28 -30.36 7.25
N PRO A 65 -14.73 -31.40 7.97
CA PRO A 65 -15.26 -32.58 7.30
C PRO A 65 -16.43 -32.14 6.44
N ALA A 66 -16.55 -32.72 5.24
CA ALA A 66 -17.69 -32.45 4.38
C ALA A 66 -18.98 -32.70 5.18
N PRO A 67 -19.92 -31.73 5.24
CA PRO A 67 -21.11 -31.85 6.07
C PRO A 67 -21.94 -33.07 5.65
N ALA A 68 -22.08 -34.02 6.57
CA ALA A 68 -22.80 -35.28 6.37
C ALA A 68 -24.31 -35.12 6.57
N ASN A 69 -24.73 -34.10 7.33
CA ASN A 69 -26.13 -33.88 7.71
C ASN A 69 -26.60 -32.44 7.41
N PRO A 70 -27.92 -32.20 7.25
CA PRO A 70 -28.47 -30.87 6.94
C PRO A 70 -28.10 -29.79 7.97
N ALA A 71 -27.98 -30.14 9.25
CA ALA A 71 -27.56 -29.22 10.31
C ALA A 71 -26.10 -28.77 10.16
N GLU A 72 -25.23 -29.65 9.66
CA GLU A 72 -23.82 -29.34 9.39
C GLU A 72 -23.67 -28.43 8.16
N TRP A 73 -24.53 -28.57 7.15
CA TRP A 73 -24.63 -27.65 6.02
C TRP A 73 -25.01 -26.22 6.46
N ILE A 74 -25.91 -26.10 7.43
CA ILE A 74 -26.27 -24.80 8.02
C ILE A 74 -25.09 -24.19 8.78
N GLY A 75 -24.38 -25.00 9.58
CA GLY A 75 -23.17 -24.58 10.28
C GLY A 75 -22.05 -24.13 9.34
N PHE A 76 -21.80 -24.88 8.27
CA PHE A 76 -20.83 -24.54 7.23
C PHE A 76 -21.22 -23.25 6.49
N GLY A 77 -22.49 -23.11 6.12
CA GLY A 77 -23.01 -21.89 5.49
C GLY A 77 -22.86 -20.66 6.39
N ALA A 78 -23.18 -20.78 7.68
CA ALA A 78 -22.99 -19.71 8.66
C ALA A 78 -21.51 -19.32 8.82
N ALA A 79 -20.61 -20.31 8.88
CA ALA A 79 -19.17 -20.07 8.93
C ALA A 79 -18.68 -19.33 7.68
N LEU A 80 -19.14 -19.73 6.48
CA LEU A 80 -18.76 -19.07 5.23
C LEU A 80 -19.25 -17.62 5.17
N VAL A 81 -20.48 -17.36 5.63
CA VAL A 81 -21.06 -16.01 5.70
C VAL A 81 -20.25 -15.09 6.61
N LEU A 82 -19.62 -15.61 7.66
CA LEU A 82 -18.75 -14.84 8.55
C LEU A 82 -17.31 -14.73 8.01
N LEU A 83 -16.78 -15.82 7.42
CA LEU A 83 -15.41 -15.90 6.96
C LEU A 83 -15.15 -15.05 5.72
N VAL A 84 -16.07 -15.04 4.74
CA VAL A 84 -15.88 -14.32 3.47
C VAL A 84 -15.74 -12.80 3.69
N PRO A 85 -16.60 -12.12 4.46
CA PRO A 85 -16.42 -10.70 4.78
C PRO A 85 -15.12 -10.43 5.53
N LEU A 86 -14.76 -11.31 6.48
CA LEU A 86 -13.52 -11.17 7.24
C LEU A 86 -12.29 -11.28 6.33
N LEU A 87 -12.22 -12.31 5.49
CA LEU A 87 -11.15 -12.47 4.50
C LEU A 87 -11.10 -11.30 3.54
N THR A 88 -12.25 -10.84 3.06
CA THR A 88 -12.34 -9.66 2.17
C THR A 88 -11.79 -8.40 2.83
N LEU A 89 -12.12 -8.19 4.11
CA LEU A 89 -11.69 -7.03 4.90
C LEU A 89 -10.19 -7.06 5.24
N VAL A 90 -9.63 -8.25 5.50
CA VAL A 90 -8.21 -8.40 5.79
C VAL A 90 -7.39 -8.38 4.50
N TRP A 91 -7.69 -9.25 3.55
CA TRP A 91 -6.88 -9.39 2.34
C TRP A 91 -6.95 -8.16 1.44
N GLY A 92 -8.12 -7.57 1.24
CA GLY A 92 -8.25 -6.41 0.36
C GLY A 92 -7.52 -5.17 0.90
N PRO A 93 -8.07 -4.49 1.91
CA PRO A 93 -7.44 -3.31 2.50
C PRO A 93 -6.04 -3.52 3.11
N VAL A 94 -5.81 -4.60 3.86
CA VAL A 94 -4.55 -4.74 4.61
C VAL A 94 -3.47 -5.35 3.73
N VAL A 95 -3.70 -6.55 3.22
CA VAL A 95 -2.65 -7.32 2.52
C VAL A 95 -2.40 -6.83 1.10
N LEU A 96 -3.44 -6.50 0.34
CA LEU A 96 -3.31 -6.09 -1.06
C LEU A 96 -3.07 -4.58 -1.22
N TRP A 97 -3.25 -3.77 -0.17
CA TRP A 97 -3.09 -2.33 -0.25
C TRP A 97 -2.14 -1.72 0.79
N VAL A 98 -2.48 -1.78 2.08
CA VAL A 98 -1.70 -1.11 3.13
C VAL A 98 -0.28 -1.65 3.22
N LEU A 99 -0.11 -2.98 3.27
CA LEU A 99 1.22 -3.60 3.40
C LEU A 99 2.13 -3.32 2.20
N PRO A 100 1.68 -3.45 0.93
CA PRO A 100 2.48 -3.04 -0.23
C PRO A 100 2.80 -1.54 -0.22
N CYS A 101 1.84 -0.69 0.17
CA CYS A 101 2.04 0.75 0.28
C CYS A 101 3.01 1.14 1.40
N ALA A 102 3.12 0.34 2.47
CA ALA A 102 4.09 0.57 3.53
C ALA A 102 5.49 0.09 3.15
N SER A 103 5.58 -1.13 2.60
CA SER A 103 6.85 -1.82 2.36
C SER A 103 7.57 -1.36 1.09
N TRP A 104 6.89 -1.34 -0.05
CA TRP A 104 7.51 -1.05 -1.34
C TRP A 104 8.12 0.36 -1.41
N PRO A 105 7.45 1.44 -0.96
CA PRO A 105 8.03 2.76 -1.00
C PRO A 105 9.25 2.91 -0.09
N LEU A 106 9.27 2.23 1.07
CA LEU A 106 10.44 2.24 1.95
C LEU A 106 11.63 1.52 1.32
N ALA A 107 11.42 0.37 0.68
CA ALA A 107 12.45 -0.32 -0.08
C ALA A 107 13.00 0.59 -1.20
N ALA A 108 12.11 1.19 -2.00
CA ALA A 108 12.48 2.06 -3.11
C ALA A 108 13.22 3.33 -2.65
N LEU A 109 12.73 4.00 -1.59
CA LEU A 109 13.39 5.18 -1.02
C LEU A 109 14.77 4.83 -0.48
N SER A 110 14.90 3.70 0.22
CA SER A 110 16.19 3.24 0.73
C SER A 110 17.18 2.99 -0.39
N LEU A 111 16.76 2.32 -1.46
CA LEU A 111 17.62 2.09 -2.64
C LEU A 111 18.03 3.41 -3.31
N MET A 112 17.10 4.38 -3.42
CA MET A 112 17.42 5.72 -3.92
C MET A 112 18.45 6.44 -3.03
N TYR A 113 18.38 6.30 -1.71
CA TYR A 113 19.34 6.88 -0.79
C TYR A 113 20.70 6.19 -0.83
N ALA A 114 20.74 4.87 -1.02
CA ALA A 114 21.99 4.16 -1.27
C ALA A 114 22.68 4.72 -2.53
N GLY A 115 21.93 4.88 -3.63
CA GLY A 115 22.46 5.49 -4.86
C GLY A 115 22.89 6.95 -4.70
N ARG A 116 22.18 7.75 -3.89
CA ARG A 116 22.58 9.14 -3.59
C ARG A 116 23.80 9.21 -2.67
N ALA A 117 23.98 8.27 -1.75
CA ALA A 117 25.11 8.22 -0.82
C ALA A 117 26.44 8.00 -1.54
N LEU A 118 26.43 7.34 -2.70
CA LEU A 118 27.62 7.15 -3.55
C LEU A 118 28.05 8.42 -4.30
N ARG A 119 27.23 9.47 -4.32
CA ARG A 119 27.53 10.71 -5.05
C ARG A 119 28.25 11.72 -4.14
N PRO A 120 29.44 12.22 -4.51
CA PRO A 120 30.22 13.14 -3.67
C PRO A 120 29.46 14.39 -3.24
N GLY A 121 28.60 14.93 -4.12
CA GLY A 121 27.78 16.11 -3.84
C GLY A 121 26.76 15.96 -2.70
N TYR A 122 26.52 14.74 -2.22
CA TYR A 122 25.61 14.45 -1.09
C TYR A 122 26.35 13.98 0.17
N ALA A 123 27.68 13.92 0.16
CA ALA A 123 28.46 13.36 1.26
C ALA A 123 28.20 14.10 2.58
N ARG A 124 28.14 15.44 2.55
CA ARG A 124 27.95 16.28 3.75
C ARG A 124 26.49 16.57 4.11
N GLU A 125 25.53 16.06 3.35
CA GLU A 125 24.10 16.34 3.56
C GLU A 125 23.39 15.12 4.15
N ARG A 126 22.42 15.35 5.04
CA ARG A 126 21.47 14.30 5.47
C ARG A 126 20.56 13.93 4.29
N LEU A 127 20.45 12.65 3.96
CA LEU A 127 19.65 12.17 2.82
C LEU A 127 18.20 11.91 3.23
N SER A 128 18.00 11.50 4.47
CA SER A 128 16.71 11.17 5.05
C SER A 128 16.52 11.83 6.41
N ARG A 129 15.27 12.11 6.77
CA ARG A 129 14.85 12.53 8.10
C ARG A 129 13.70 11.65 8.59
N THR A 130 13.47 11.68 9.90
CA THR A 130 12.32 11.04 10.54
C THR A 130 11.50 12.13 11.21
N THR A 131 10.19 12.14 11.00
CA THR A 131 9.28 13.04 11.69
C THR A 131 8.14 12.25 12.30
N ASN A 132 7.70 12.64 13.50
CA ASN A 132 6.49 12.07 14.08
C ASN A 132 5.27 12.77 13.46
N GLU A 133 4.45 12.01 12.78
CA GLU A 133 3.33 12.49 12.03
C GLU A 133 2.07 11.74 12.47
N GLY A 134 1.28 12.35 13.35
CA GLY A 134 0.02 11.76 13.85
C GLY A 134 0.24 10.53 14.74
N GLY A 135 1.28 10.56 15.58
CA GLY A 135 1.62 9.47 16.49
C GLY A 135 2.51 8.37 15.87
N VAL A 136 2.74 8.42 14.56
CA VAL A 136 3.57 7.45 13.84
C VAL A 136 4.90 8.08 13.45
N ALA A 137 6.01 7.42 13.77
CA ALA A 137 7.34 7.82 13.32
C ALA A 137 7.51 7.50 11.83
N MET A 138 7.33 8.51 10.98
CA MET A 138 7.56 8.38 9.55
C MET A 138 9.06 8.53 9.27
N SER A 139 9.73 7.39 9.08
CA SER A 139 11.16 7.32 8.77
C SER A 139 11.42 7.51 7.27
N LEU A 140 12.69 7.74 6.92
CA LEU A 140 13.15 7.80 5.54
C LEU A 140 12.51 8.90 4.67
N GLN A 141 12.02 9.97 5.28
CA GLN A 141 11.51 11.11 4.52
C GLN A 141 12.65 11.83 3.78
N PRO A 142 12.48 12.19 2.49
CA PRO A 142 13.54 12.79 1.69
C PRO A 142 13.85 14.22 2.17
N VAL A 143 15.14 14.54 2.34
CA VAL A 143 15.56 15.93 2.56
C VAL A 143 15.43 16.76 1.27
N ARG A 144 15.88 16.21 0.14
CA ARG A 144 15.62 16.78 -1.19
C ARG A 144 14.48 16.06 -1.89
N ALA A 145 13.37 16.78 -2.06
CA ALA A 145 12.22 16.30 -2.79
C ALA A 145 12.48 16.26 -4.30
N THR A 146 12.12 15.15 -4.93
CA THR A 146 12.08 14.93 -6.38
C THR A 146 10.70 14.40 -6.75
N ARG A 147 10.35 14.41 -8.04
CA ARG A 147 9.06 13.85 -8.50
C ARG A 147 8.89 12.39 -8.05
N THR A 148 9.95 11.58 -8.18
CA THR A 148 9.94 10.17 -7.76
C THR A 148 9.77 10.02 -6.25
N THR A 149 10.57 10.72 -5.43
CA THR A 149 10.43 10.62 -3.98
C THR A 149 9.08 11.17 -3.51
N ALA A 150 8.53 12.19 -4.16
CA ALA A 150 7.19 12.69 -3.86
C ALA A 150 6.11 11.65 -4.17
N LEU A 151 6.23 10.91 -5.28
CA LEU A 151 5.32 9.80 -5.60
C LEU A 151 5.43 8.68 -4.56
N LEU A 152 6.64 8.26 -4.20
CA LEU A 152 6.88 7.23 -3.19
C LEU A 152 6.33 7.65 -1.82
N MET A 153 6.51 8.91 -1.43
CA MET A 153 5.96 9.43 -0.18
C MET A 153 4.43 9.41 -0.13
N ARG A 154 3.74 9.53 -1.28
CA ARG A 154 2.28 9.39 -1.34
C ARG A 154 1.85 7.96 -1.05
N PHE A 155 2.57 6.97 -1.60
CA PHE A 155 2.28 5.55 -1.34
C PHE A 155 2.61 5.22 0.12
N TYR A 156 3.77 5.69 0.59
CA TYR A 156 4.18 5.55 1.97
C TYR A 156 3.11 6.11 2.93
N ALA A 157 2.58 7.29 2.64
CA ALA A 157 1.49 7.88 3.44
C ALA A 157 0.21 7.01 3.44
N CYS A 158 -0.11 6.31 2.35
CA CYS A 158 -1.24 5.37 2.34
C CYS A 158 -1.02 4.15 3.24
N GLY A 159 0.22 3.67 3.36
CA GLY A 159 0.56 2.54 4.23
C GLY A 159 0.47 2.87 5.73
N TRP A 160 0.81 4.09 6.12
CA TRP A 160 0.82 4.50 7.54
C TRP A 160 -0.41 5.29 7.98
N ARG A 161 -1.16 5.85 7.02
CA ARG A 161 -2.40 6.60 7.25
C ARG A 161 -3.45 6.13 6.26
N PRO A 162 -4.08 4.97 6.52
CA PRO A 162 -5.18 4.51 5.70
C PRO A 162 -6.30 5.55 5.72
N ASP A 163 -6.89 5.79 4.56
CA ASP A 163 -8.03 6.69 4.37
C ASP A 163 -9.24 5.83 4.02
N GLY A 164 -10.37 6.03 4.70
CA GLY A 164 -11.60 5.28 4.46
C GLY A 164 -12.05 5.32 3.00
N ALA A 165 -11.82 6.45 2.31
CA ALA A 165 -12.15 6.60 0.89
C ALA A 165 -11.24 5.75 -0.04
N MET A 166 -10.07 5.34 0.45
CA MET A 166 -9.15 4.42 -0.23
C MET A 166 -9.32 2.97 0.21
N VAL A 167 -9.86 2.73 1.40
CA VAL A 167 -10.14 1.38 1.93
C VAL A 167 -11.32 0.73 1.21
N SER A 168 -12.40 1.47 0.96
CA SER A 168 -13.61 0.87 0.38
C SER A 168 -13.43 0.25 -1.02
N PRO A 169 -12.65 0.83 -1.96
CA PRO A 169 -12.34 0.16 -3.22
C PRO A 169 -11.53 -1.13 -3.04
N MET A 170 -10.71 -1.23 -1.99
CA MET A 170 -9.86 -2.39 -1.75
C MET A 170 -10.66 -3.59 -1.23
N LEU A 171 -11.86 -3.37 -0.68
CA LEU A 171 -12.79 -4.47 -0.38
C LEU A 171 -13.17 -5.25 -1.66
N LEU A 172 -13.28 -4.57 -2.81
CA LEU A 172 -13.53 -5.27 -4.08
C LEU A 172 -12.34 -6.13 -4.51
N ALA A 173 -11.11 -5.69 -4.23
CA ALA A 173 -9.92 -6.51 -4.48
C ALA A 173 -9.88 -7.73 -3.54
N GLY A 174 -10.24 -7.55 -2.27
CA GLY A 174 -10.37 -8.66 -1.32
C GLY A 174 -11.44 -9.67 -1.74
N LEU A 175 -12.60 -9.19 -2.19
CA LEU A 175 -13.66 -10.05 -2.71
C LEU A 175 -13.19 -10.81 -3.96
N ALA A 176 -12.53 -10.12 -4.89
CA ALA A 176 -11.98 -10.76 -6.08
C ALA A 176 -10.96 -11.84 -5.72
N TRP A 177 -10.13 -11.63 -4.68
CA TRP A 177 -9.18 -12.62 -4.19
C TRP A 177 -9.90 -13.86 -3.62
N VAL A 178 -10.96 -13.68 -2.83
CA VAL A 178 -11.78 -14.79 -2.33
C VAL A 178 -12.46 -15.54 -3.49
N LEU A 179 -13.02 -14.82 -4.46
CA LEU A 179 -13.64 -15.43 -5.64
C LEU A 179 -12.63 -16.22 -6.47
N ALA A 180 -11.39 -15.73 -6.58
CA ALA A 180 -10.32 -16.42 -7.32
C ALA A 180 -10.05 -17.82 -6.77
N TRP A 181 -10.14 -18.02 -5.45
CA TRP A 181 -10.03 -19.36 -4.86
C TRP A 181 -11.11 -20.31 -5.33
N VAL A 182 -12.36 -19.85 -5.42
CA VAL A 182 -13.48 -20.66 -5.92
C VAL A 182 -13.33 -20.94 -7.42
N VAL A 183 -12.79 -19.98 -8.18
CA VAL A 183 -12.50 -20.15 -9.61
C VAL A 183 -11.44 -21.23 -9.84
N LEU A 184 -10.45 -21.34 -8.96
CA LEU A 184 -9.37 -22.33 -9.06
C LEU A 184 -9.77 -23.73 -8.61
N ALA A 185 -10.88 -23.87 -7.87
CA ALA A 185 -11.35 -25.13 -7.34
C ALA A 185 -11.93 -26.05 -8.44
N GLN A 186 -11.32 -27.21 -8.66
CA GLN A 186 -11.66 -28.08 -9.80
C GLN A 186 -13.00 -28.81 -9.66
N ASP A 187 -13.49 -28.96 -8.43
CA ASP A 187 -14.78 -29.53 -8.08
C ASP A 187 -15.96 -28.59 -8.37
N VAL A 188 -15.70 -27.33 -8.72
CA VAL A 188 -16.73 -26.37 -9.11
C VAL A 188 -17.07 -26.51 -10.60
N PRO A 189 -18.36 -26.59 -10.98
CA PRO A 189 -18.77 -26.67 -12.38
C PRO A 189 -18.15 -25.56 -13.25
N ALA A 190 -17.66 -25.91 -14.44
CA ALA A 190 -16.93 -24.98 -15.31
C ALA A 190 -17.71 -23.69 -15.63
N GLY A 191 -19.02 -23.79 -15.85
CA GLY A 191 -19.87 -22.62 -16.08
C GLY A 191 -19.93 -21.66 -14.88
N VAL A 192 -19.97 -22.19 -13.66
CA VAL A 192 -19.94 -21.40 -12.42
C VAL A 192 -18.57 -20.74 -12.26
N ARG A 193 -17.47 -21.48 -12.48
CA ARG A 193 -16.11 -20.91 -12.45
C ARG A 193 -15.96 -19.76 -13.44
N ALA A 194 -16.42 -19.93 -14.68
CA ALA A 194 -16.37 -18.88 -15.69
C ALA A 194 -17.15 -17.63 -15.26
N ALA A 195 -18.36 -17.79 -14.74
CA ALA A 195 -19.16 -16.68 -14.23
C ALA A 195 -18.46 -15.96 -13.06
N LEU A 196 -17.93 -16.70 -12.09
CA LEU A 196 -17.20 -16.14 -10.95
C LEU A 196 -15.90 -15.46 -11.38
N ALA A 197 -15.20 -15.97 -12.38
CA ALA A 197 -14.01 -15.33 -12.93
C ALA A 197 -14.33 -13.97 -13.56
N VAL A 198 -15.46 -13.86 -14.29
CA VAL A 198 -15.94 -12.59 -14.84
C VAL A 198 -16.26 -11.60 -13.71
N VAL A 199 -16.95 -12.06 -12.66
CA VAL A 199 -17.26 -11.21 -11.49
C VAL A 199 -16.00 -10.77 -10.77
N ALA A 200 -15.05 -11.68 -10.52
CA ALA A 200 -13.76 -11.36 -9.90
C ALA A 200 -12.98 -10.33 -10.74
N GLY A 201 -12.93 -10.51 -12.06
CA GLY A 201 -12.31 -9.56 -12.99
C GLY A 201 -12.97 -8.17 -12.94
N ALA A 202 -14.31 -8.12 -12.89
CA ALA A 202 -15.05 -6.86 -12.73
C ALA A 202 -14.75 -6.18 -11.39
N CYS A 203 -14.66 -6.95 -10.30
CA CYS A 203 -14.28 -6.45 -8.97
C CYS A 203 -12.85 -5.87 -8.97
N VAL A 204 -11.88 -6.54 -9.59
CA VAL A 204 -10.51 -6.01 -9.75
C VAL A 204 -10.52 -4.71 -10.55
N ALA A 205 -11.19 -4.68 -11.70
CA ALA A 205 -11.27 -3.50 -12.54
C ALA A 205 -11.93 -2.32 -11.80
N ALA A 206 -13.03 -2.57 -11.10
CA ALA A 206 -13.71 -1.57 -10.29
C ALA A 206 -12.82 -1.08 -9.14
N SER A 207 -12.11 -1.98 -8.45
CA SER A 207 -11.16 -1.63 -7.39
C SER A 207 -10.07 -0.68 -7.89
N VAL A 208 -9.46 -1.00 -9.05
CA VAL A 208 -8.43 -0.17 -9.68
C VAL A 208 -8.97 1.21 -10.09
N VAL A 209 -10.14 1.26 -10.74
CA VAL A 209 -10.75 2.52 -11.18
C VAL A 209 -11.12 3.42 -10.00
N LEU A 210 -11.82 2.86 -9.00
CA LEU A 210 -12.25 3.59 -7.81
C LEU A 210 -11.08 3.99 -6.92
N GLY A 211 -10.10 3.09 -6.75
CA GLY A 211 -8.85 3.35 -6.04
C GLY A 211 -8.04 4.46 -6.70
N ARG A 212 -7.92 4.45 -8.03
CA ARG A 212 -7.28 5.55 -8.79
C ARG A 212 -8.02 6.87 -8.59
N ARG A 213 -9.35 6.88 -8.64
CA ARG A 213 -10.15 8.09 -8.38
C ARG A 213 -9.91 8.61 -6.97
N ALA A 214 -9.93 7.73 -5.96
CA ALA A 214 -9.63 8.09 -4.58
C ALA A 214 -8.20 8.63 -4.41
N TRP A 215 -7.22 8.01 -5.04
CA TRP A 215 -5.84 8.45 -5.05
C TRP A 215 -5.68 9.84 -5.66
N VAL A 216 -6.30 10.09 -6.82
CA VAL A 216 -6.27 11.41 -7.47
C VAL A 216 -6.99 12.46 -6.64
N ARG A 217 -8.09 12.13 -5.94
CA ARG A 217 -8.72 13.05 -4.99
C ARG A 217 -7.79 13.39 -3.82
N ARG A 218 -7.06 12.40 -3.30
CA ARG A 218 -6.16 12.56 -2.15
C ARG A 218 -4.85 13.29 -2.49
N PHE A 219 -4.27 13.04 -3.67
CA PHE A 219 -2.92 13.50 -4.04
C PHE A 219 -2.82 14.21 -5.39
N GLY A 220 -3.95 14.48 -6.03
CA GLY A 220 -4.02 15.20 -7.30
C GLY A 220 -3.51 16.63 -7.19
N PRO A 221 -3.41 17.34 -8.33
CA PRO A 221 -2.94 18.73 -8.38
C PRO A 221 -3.80 19.70 -7.54
N THR A 222 -4.99 19.27 -7.15
CA THR A 222 -6.07 20.04 -6.53
C THR A 222 -6.10 19.88 -5.01
N GLY A 223 -5.02 20.25 -4.34
CA GLY A 223 -5.01 20.53 -2.90
C GLY A 223 -4.60 21.97 -2.59
N THR A 224 -4.75 22.93 -3.50
CA THR A 224 -6.00 23.70 -3.67
C THR A 224 -5.97 24.41 -5.02
N THR A 225 -6.84 24.04 -5.96
CA THR A 225 -7.08 24.83 -7.18
C THR A 225 -7.78 26.13 -6.81
N MET A 226 -7.34 27.26 -7.37
CA MET A 226 -7.90 28.59 -7.08
C MET A 226 -9.41 28.70 -7.29
N SER A 227 -10.02 27.82 -8.09
CA SER A 227 -11.47 27.81 -8.39
C SER A 227 -12.33 27.30 -7.25
N GLU A 228 -11.80 26.52 -6.30
CA GLU A 228 -12.57 25.94 -5.18
C GLU A 228 -12.38 26.71 -3.86
N LEU A 229 -11.52 27.73 -3.86
CA LEU A 229 -11.43 28.64 -2.72
C LEU A 229 -12.70 29.49 -2.67
N THR A 230 -13.41 29.44 -1.54
CA THR A 230 -14.42 30.45 -1.23
C THR A 230 -13.80 31.86 -1.37
N PRO A 231 -14.58 32.89 -1.76
CA PRO A 231 -14.06 34.24 -2.00
C PRO A 231 -13.24 34.80 -0.81
N SER A 232 -13.59 34.42 0.43
CA SER A 232 -12.88 34.77 1.65
C SER A 232 -11.50 34.10 1.77
N GLN A 233 -11.40 32.81 1.44
CA GLN A 233 -10.13 32.07 1.46
C GLN A 233 -9.17 32.52 0.35
N ARG A 234 -9.69 32.87 -0.84
CA ARG A 234 -8.89 33.45 -1.94
C ARG A 234 -8.28 34.80 -1.53
N ARG A 235 -9.07 35.66 -0.87
CA ARG A 235 -8.59 36.96 -0.34
C ARG A 235 -7.54 36.78 0.75
N ARG A 236 -7.72 35.81 1.66
CA ARG A 236 -6.73 35.52 2.72
C ARG A 236 -5.39 35.07 2.14
N ARG A 237 -5.41 34.17 1.15
CA ARG A 237 -4.19 33.66 0.51
C ARG A 237 -3.47 34.73 -0.32
N LEU A 238 -4.19 35.59 -1.03
CA LEU A 238 -3.62 36.73 -1.74
C LEU A 238 -2.95 37.74 -0.79
N ARG A 239 -3.58 38.02 0.36
CA ARG A 239 -2.98 38.89 1.40
C ARG A 239 -1.70 38.29 1.96
N GLU A 240 -1.68 36.99 2.21
CA GLU A 240 -0.49 36.31 2.71
C GLU A 240 0.67 36.33 1.70
N LEU A 241 0.37 36.12 0.41
CA LEU A 241 1.37 36.20 -0.66
C LEU A 241 1.92 37.61 -0.84
N ARG A 242 1.08 38.65 -0.74
CA ARG A 242 1.53 40.06 -0.77
C ARG A 242 2.47 40.36 0.39
N ARG A 243 2.10 40.00 1.63
CA ARG A 243 2.96 40.18 2.80
C ARG A 243 4.33 39.50 2.67
N ARG A 244 4.38 38.30 2.08
CA ARG A 244 5.65 37.60 1.81
C ARG A 244 6.50 38.32 0.77
N ARG A 245 5.87 38.91 -0.26
CA ARG A 245 6.56 39.68 -1.29
C ARG A 245 7.12 40.98 -0.71
N ASP A 246 6.35 41.68 0.10
CA ASP A 246 6.76 42.94 0.70
C ASP A 246 7.93 42.71 1.66
N ARG A 247 7.88 41.67 2.51
CA ARG A 247 9.01 41.29 3.39
C ARG A 247 10.30 41.03 2.62
N ARG A 248 10.24 40.27 1.52
CA ARG A 248 11.43 40.03 0.68
C ARG A 248 12.00 41.32 0.08
N ARG A 249 11.14 42.28 -0.25
CA ARG A 249 11.56 43.55 -0.83
C ARG A 249 12.20 44.48 0.21
N THR A 250 11.77 44.38 1.47
CA THR A 250 12.34 45.12 2.60
C THR A 250 13.65 44.51 3.08
N ASP A 251 13.85 43.20 2.93
CA ASP A 251 15.11 42.52 3.26
C ASP A 251 16.22 42.78 2.21
N GLU A 252 15.88 43.31 1.04
CA GLU A 252 16.80 43.61 -0.08
C GLU A 252 17.21 45.09 -0.16
N THR A 253 16.71 45.95 0.72
CA THR A 253 17.03 47.40 0.83
C THR A 253 17.69 47.72 2.14
#